data_AF-A0A350C0F6-F1
#
_entry.id   AF-A0A350C0F6-F1
#
_cell.length_a   1.000
_cell.length_b   1.000
_cell.length_c   1.000
_cell.angle_alpha   90.00
_cell.angle_beta   90.00
_cell.angle_gamma   90.00
#
_symmetry.space_group_name_H-M   'P 1'
#
loop_
_entity.id
_entity.type
_entity.pdbx_description
1 polymer ?
#
loop_
_entity_poly.entity_id
_entity_poly.type
_entity_poly.pdbx_seq_one_letter_code
_entity_poly.pdbx_strand_id
1 'polypeptide(L)' 'KEIFEETLQIPGVYSVKVMPCCIDRPNRYDIMIEIGMDREALPAYDVSAPHKKWKETYGGMLSAKTIFDCED' A
#
# COMPACT_ATOMS: atom_id res chain seq x y z
N LYS A 1 -8.70 -4.48 -1.14
CA LYS A 1 -8.04 -5.46 -0.24
C LYS A 1 -7.36 -6.55 -1.06
N GLU A 2 -8.09 -7.25 -1.93
CA GLU A 2 -7.59 -8.36 -2.77
C GLU A 2 -6.28 -8.05 -3.53
N ILE A 3 -6.18 -6.90 -4.21
CA ILE A 3 -4.96 -6.53 -4.97
C ILE A 3 -3.71 -6.50 -4.07
N PHE A 4 -3.83 -6.06 -2.82
CA PHE A 4 -2.68 -6.01 -1.91
C PHE A 4 -2.38 -7.36 -1.27
N GLU A 5 -3.34 -8.27 -1.15
CA GLU A 5 -3.07 -9.62 -0.63
C GLU A 5 -2.14 -10.41 -1.57
N GLU A 6 -2.17 -10.14 -2.87
CA GLU A 6 -1.21 -10.69 -3.85
C GLU A 6 0.26 -10.32 -3.52
N THR A 7 0.50 -9.23 -2.79
CA THR A 7 1.85 -8.79 -2.43
C THR A 7 2.53 -9.72 -1.42
N LEU A 8 1.76 -10.52 -0.68
CA LEU A 8 2.29 -11.55 0.23
C LEU A 8 3.03 -12.68 -0.51
N GLN A 9 2.91 -12.77 -1.84
CA GLN A 9 3.68 -13.71 -2.65
C GLN A 9 5.09 -13.21 -2.98
N ILE A 10 5.41 -11.95 -2.64
CA ILE A 10 6.73 -11.36 -2.89
C ILE A 10 7.65 -11.78 -1.74
N PRO A 11 8.81 -12.41 -2.01
CA PRO A 11 9.77 -12.74 -0.97
C PRO A 11 10.15 -11.52 -0.13
N GLY A 12 10.08 -11.67 1.19
CA GLY A 12 10.35 -10.61 2.16
C GLY A 12 9.15 -9.73 2.51
N VAL A 13 7.98 -9.88 1.87
CA VAL A 13 6.73 -9.26 2.33
C VAL A 13 6.00 -10.23 3.26
N TYR A 14 5.72 -9.80 4.49
CA TYR A 14 5.15 -10.67 5.53
C TYR A 14 3.79 -10.21 6.07
N SER A 15 3.38 -8.96 5.85
CA SER A 15 2.05 -8.50 6.27
C SER A 15 1.47 -7.43 5.33
N VAL A 16 0.13 -7.40 5.27
CA VAL A 16 -0.63 -6.41 4.51
C VAL A 16 -1.87 -6.06 5.31
N LYS A 17 -2.11 -4.76 5.51
CA LYS A 17 -3.31 -4.25 6.16
C LYS A 17 -3.86 -3.06 5.41
N VAL A 18 -5.16 -3.10 5.14
CA VAL A 18 -5.89 -2.02 4.48
C VAL A 18 -6.94 -1.50 5.43
N MET A 19 -6.84 -0.23 5.81
CA MET A 19 -7.67 0.43 6.82
C MET A 19 -8.37 1.64 6.21
N PRO A 20 -9.69 1.59 5.99
CA PRO A 20 -10.44 2.77 5.59
C PRO A 20 -10.56 3.73 6.78
N CYS A 21 -10.55 5.03 6.50
CA CYS A 21 -10.91 6.04 7.49
C CYS A 21 -12.37 5.84 7.91
N CYS A 22 -12.63 5.88 9.22
CA CYS A 22 -13.97 5.69 9.77
C CYS A 22 -14.67 7.03 10.11
N ILE A 23 -14.04 8.16 9.81
CA ILE A 23 -14.55 9.50 10.14
C ILE A 23 -14.42 10.40 8.92
N ASP A 24 -15.54 10.95 8.47
CA ASP A 24 -15.59 11.95 7.41
C ASP A 24 -15.25 13.34 7.98
N ARG A 25 -14.02 13.81 7.77
CA ARG A 25 -13.54 15.13 8.19
C ARG A 25 -12.58 15.71 7.15
N PRO A 26 -12.58 17.04 6.95
CA PRO A 26 -11.55 17.68 6.15
C PRO A 26 -10.16 17.41 6.75
N ASN A 27 -9.15 17.32 5.88
CA ASN A 27 -7.76 17.01 6.24
C ASN A 27 -7.55 15.59 6.82
N ARG A 28 -8.34 14.61 6.38
CA ARG A 28 -8.11 13.18 6.64
C ARG A 28 -7.98 12.46 5.30
N TYR A 29 -7.10 11.45 5.26
CA TYR A 29 -7.01 10.54 4.13
C TYR A 29 -8.09 9.48 4.24
N ASP A 30 -8.58 8.98 3.10
CA ASP A 30 -9.66 7.99 3.04
C ASP A 30 -9.21 6.58 3.39
N ILE A 31 -7.92 6.27 3.21
CA ILE A 31 -7.39 4.92 3.32
C ILE A 31 -5.92 4.92 3.77
N MET A 32 -5.57 3.98 4.63
CA MET A 32 -4.19 3.61 4.97
C MET A 32 -3.91 2.20 4.46
N ILE A 33 -2.79 2.03 3.79
CA ILE A 33 -2.26 0.73 3.38
C ILE A 33 -0.92 0.57 4.09
N GLU A 34 -0.84 -0.43 4.94
CA GLU A 34 0.35 -0.80 5.70
C GLU A 34 0.87 -2.12 5.15
N ILE A 35 2.15 -2.19 4.83
CA ILE A 35 2.81 -3.39 4.31
C ILE A 35 4.06 -3.62 5.13
N GLY A 36 4.10 -4.74 5.84
CA GLY A 36 5.30 -5.20 6.53
C GLY A 36 6.18 -5.98 5.57
N MET A 37 7.42 -5.52 5.41
CA MET A 37 8.40 -6.17 4.55
C MET A 37 9.83 -5.97 5.03
N ASP A 38 10.73 -6.84 4.57
CA ASP A 38 12.18 -6.61 4.62
C ASP A 38 12.53 -5.39 3.76
N ARG A 39 13.52 -4.59 4.18
CA ARG A 39 13.97 -3.40 3.42
C ARG A 39 14.33 -3.77 1.98
N GLU A 40 14.95 -4.92 1.79
CA GLU A 40 15.42 -5.43 0.51
C GLU A 40 14.27 -5.88 -0.41
N ALA A 41 13.06 -6.05 0.11
CA ALA A 41 11.88 -6.43 -0.66
C ALA A 41 11.23 -5.24 -1.39
N LEU A 42 11.49 -4.00 -0.97
CA LEU A 42 10.87 -2.80 -1.54
C LEU A 42 11.07 -2.68 -3.07
N PRO A 43 12.28 -2.87 -3.63
CA PRO A 43 12.45 -2.84 -5.09
C PRO A 43 11.63 -3.89 -5.84
N ALA A 44 11.44 -5.08 -5.25
CA ALA A 44 10.62 -6.14 -5.83
C ALA A 44 9.13 -5.79 -5.76
N TYR A 45 8.69 -5.18 -4.64
CA TYR A 45 7.35 -4.63 -4.50
C TYR A 45 7.06 -3.54 -5.53
N ASP A 46 7.97 -2.59 -5.72
CA ASP A 46 7.79 -1.44 -6.62
C ASP A 46 7.49 -1.86 -8.07
N VAL A 47 8.11 -2.94 -8.54
CA VAL A 47 7.93 -3.46 -9.90
C VAL A 47 6.86 -4.55 -10.02
N SER A 48 6.25 -4.94 -8.90
CA SER A 48 5.28 -6.04 -8.83
C SER A 48 3.99 -5.74 -9.60
N ALA A 49 3.35 -6.80 -10.11
CA ALA A 49 2.04 -6.72 -10.75
C ALA A 49 0.95 -6.07 -9.87
N PRO A 50 0.79 -6.45 -8.58
CA PRO A 50 -0.22 -5.82 -7.73
C PRO A 50 0.00 -4.33 -7.50
N HIS A 51 1.25 -3.87 -7.29
CA HIS A 51 1.54 -2.44 -7.14
C HIS A 51 1.23 -1.64 -8.41
N LYS A 52 1.64 -2.15 -9.58
CA LYS A 52 1.34 -1.53 -10.88
C LYS A 52 -0.16 -1.44 -11.14
N LYS A 53 -0.89 -2.55 -10.93
CA LYS A 53 -2.34 -2.62 -11.10
C LYS A 53 -3.06 -1.62 -10.19
N TRP A 54 -2.65 -1.51 -8.92
CA TRP A 54 -3.23 -0.52 -8.01
C TRP A 54 -3.01 0.90 -8.50
N LYS A 55 -1.78 1.24 -8.90
CA LYS A 55 -1.43 2.58 -9.39
C LYS A 55 -2.18 2.95 -10.67
N GLU A 56 -2.30 2.02 -11.61
CA GLU A 56 -3.05 2.23 -12.86
C GLU A 56 -4.55 2.37 -12.61
N THR A 57 -5.11 1.56 -11.71
CA THR A 57 -6.56 1.55 -11.44
C THR A 57 -7.01 2.75 -10.61
N TYR A 58 -6.26 3.11 -9.57
CA TYR A 58 -6.69 4.08 -8.55
C TYR A 58 -5.84 5.34 -8.49
N GLY A 59 -4.65 5.37 -9.12
CA GLY A 59 -3.74 6.52 -9.02
C GLY A 59 -4.36 7.83 -9.51
N GLY A 60 -5.25 7.78 -10.50
CA GLY A 60 -6.01 8.94 -10.99
C GLY A 60 -7.15 9.41 -10.08
N MET A 61 -7.51 8.62 -9.06
CA MET A 61 -8.56 8.95 -8.07
C MET A 61 -8.00 9.57 -6.79
N LEU A 62 -6.67 9.60 -6.63
CA LEU A 62 -6.01 10.13 -5.44
C LEU A 62 -5.95 11.66 -5.51
N SER A 63 -6.59 12.34 -4.56
CA SER A 63 -6.46 13.79 -4.38
C SER A 63 -5.13 14.17 -3.73
N ALA A 64 -4.60 13.32 -2.84
CA ALA A 64 -3.31 13.47 -2.17
C ALA A 64 -2.76 12.11 -1.72
N LYS A 65 -1.45 12.04 -1.41
CA LYS A 65 -0.80 10.86 -0.82
C LYS A 65 0.33 11.24 0.13
N THR A 66 0.57 10.39 1.13
CA THR A 66 1.74 10.42 2.01
C THR A 66 2.26 9.01 2.16
N ILE A 67 3.58 8.86 2.16
CA ILE A 67 4.29 7.59 2.30
C ILE A 67 5.38 7.82 3.33
N PHE A 68 5.57 6.88 4.25
CA PHE A 68 6.67 6.87 5.19
C PHE A 68 7.14 5.42 5.37
N ASP A 69 8.44 5.26 5.52
CA ASP A 69 9.07 3.98 5.82
C ASP A 69 9.61 4.06 7.26
N CYS A 70 9.43 2.99 8.04
CA CYS A 70 9.97 2.89 9.39
C CYS A 70 10.50 1.48 9.66
N GLU A 71 11.52 1.40 10.51
CA GLU A 71 11.90 0.16 11.19
C GLU A 71 11.25 0.17 12.58
N ASP A 72 11.02 -1.03 13.14
CA ASP A 72 10.65 -1.19 14.55
C ASP A 72 11.82 -0.85 15.48
#